data_AF-A0AA37XLG7-F1
#
_entry.id   AF-A0AA37XLG7-F1
#
_cell.length_a   1.000
_cell.length_b   1.000
_cell.length_c   1.000
_cell.angle_alpha   90.00
_cell.angle_beta   90.00
_cell.angle_gamma   90.00
#
_symmetry.space_group_name_H-M   'P 1'
#
loop_
_entity.id
_entity.type
_entity.pdbx_description
1 polymer ?
#
loop_
_entity_poly.entity_id
_entity_poly.type
_entity_poly.pdbx_seq_one_letter_code
_entity_poly.pdbx_strand_id
1 'polypeptide(L)'
;MRMPKEGEFVSIQSYKHDGNLHRTWRDTMVLKTSEQSLIGLNDHTLVTESDGRRWVTREPAIVYFHKKYWFNIVAMIREKGFPIIVI
;
A
#
# COMPACT_ATOMS: atom_id res chain seq x y z
N MET A 1 4.17 -12.37 14.83
CA MET A 1 4.70 -11.19 14.10
C MET A 1 4.32 -9.94 14.86
N ARG A 2 5.24 -8.98 15.03
CA ARG A 2 4.94 -7.67 15.63
C ARG A 2 4.21 -6.81 14.59
N MET A 3 3.08 -6.21 14.97
CA MET A 3 2.44 -5.21 14.11
C MET A 3 3.34 -3.97 14.01
N PRO A 4 3.46 -3.37 12.81
CA PRO A 4 4.15 -2.09 12.65
C PRO A 4 3.54 -1.04 13.57
N LYS A 5 4.37 -0.15 14.11
CA LYS A 5 3.88 0.98 14.90
C LYS A 5 3.52 2.15 14.00
N GLU A 6 2.63 3.01 14.49
CA GLU A 6 2.31 4.28 13.85
C GLU A 6 3.59 5.12 13.71
N GLY A 7 3.81 5.68 12.52
CA GLY A 7 5.03 6.40 12.14
C GLY A 7 6.18 5.51 11.63
N GLU A 8 6.11 4.18 11.77
CA GLU A 8 7.09 3.30 11.13
C GLU A 8 6.84 3.23 9.61
N PHE A 9 7.92 3.05 8.84
CA PHE A 9 7.85 2.80 7.40
C PHE A 9 7.93 1.31 7.12
N VAL A 10 7.06 0.84 6.25
CA VAL A 10 7.00 -0.56 5.82
C VAL A 10 6.98 -0.65 4.29
N SER A 11 7.45 -1.77 3.77
CA SER A 11 7.28 -2.10 2.35
C SER A 11 6.05 -2.98 2.14
N ILE A 12 5.27 -2.68 1.11
CA ILE A 12 4.12 -3.48 0.69
C ILE A 12 4.54 -4.32 -0.51
N GLN A 13 4.25 -5.62 -0.46
CA GLN A 13 4.44 -6.53 -1.59
C GLN A 13 3.09 -7.06 -2.05
N SER A 14 2.83 -6.95 -3.35
CA SER A 14 1.66 -7.53 -4.00
C SER A 14 2.07 -8.79 -4.76
N TYR A 15 1.30 -9.85 -4.56
CA TYR A 15 1.47 -11.13 -5.21
C TYR A 15 0.25 -11.43 -6.09
N LYS A 16 0.47 -12.07 -7.23
CA LYS A 16 -0.60 -12.65 -8.06
C LYS A 16 -1.16 -13.91 -7.38
N HIS A 17 -2.31 -14.40 -7.86
CA HIS A 17 -2.92 -15.64 -7.35
C HIS A 17 -2.02 -16.88 -7.48
N ASP A 18 -1.09 -16.87 -8.44
CA ASP A 18 -0.10 -17.93 -8.65
C ASP A 18 1.10 -17.83 -7.69
N GLY A 19 1.12 -16.84 -6.78
CA GLY A 19 2.19 -16.62 -5.82
C GLY A 19 3.38 -15.83 -6.37
N ASN A 20 3.36 -15.42 -7.65
CA ASN A 20 4.43 -14.61 -8.20
C ASN A 20 4.35 -13.16 -7.69
N LEU A 21 5.50 -12.60 -7.31
CA LEU A 21 5.60 -11.20 -6.95
C LEU A 21 5.18 -10.34 -8.15
N HIS A 22 4.22 -9.44 -7.95
CA HIS A 22 3.76 -8.50 -8.96
C HIS A 22 4.50 -7.17 -8.84
N ARG A 23 4.43 -6.56 -7.65
CA ARG A 23 4.97 -5.22 -7.37
C ARG A 23 5.35 -5.07 -5.90
N THR A 24 6.34 -4.22 -5.64
CA THR A 24 6.71 -3.79 -4.28
C THR A 24 6.68 -2.27 -4.18
N TRP A 25 6.06 -1.73 -3.14
CA TRP A 25 6.12 -0.32 -2.74
C TRP A 25 7.03 -0.23 -1.51
N ARG A 26 8.09 0.58 -1.54
CA ARG A 26 9.10 0.56 -0.47
C ARG A 26 8.75 1.35 0.78
N ASP A 27 8.21 2.55 0.61
CA ASP A 27 8.16 3.57 1.67
C ASP A 27 6.70 3.92 1.98
N THR A 28 5.98 2.97 2.59
CA THR A 28 4.63 3.20 3.11
C THR A 28 4.71 3.56 4.58
N MET A 29 4.32 4.79 4.94
CA MET A 29 4.24 5.20 6.35
C MET A 29 2.98 4.62 6.99
N VAL A 30 3.11 4.00 8.14
CA VAL A 30 1.98 3.47 8.90
C VAL A 30 1.27 4.60 9.63
N LEU A 31 0.02 4.87 9.28
CA LEU A 31 -0.80 5.90 9.91
C LEU A 31 -1.55 5.38 11.12
N LYS A 32 -2.11 4.18 10.99
CA LYS A 32 -2.90 3.54 12.04
C LYS A 32 -2.76 2.04 11.92
N THR A 33 -2.64 1.39 13.06
CA THR A 33 -2.82 -0.06 13.13
C THR A 33 -3.87 -0.41 14.16
N SER A 34 -4.62 -1.48 13.88
CA SER A 34 -5.58 -2.06 14.81
C SER A 34 -5.48 -3.58 14.79
N GLU A 35 -6.20 -4.26 15.66
CA GLU A 35 -6.25 -5.71 15.66
C GLU A 35 -6.66 -6.30 14.30
N GLN A 36 -7.45 -5.59 13.50
CA GLN A 36 -8.03 -6.09 12.24
C GLN A 36 -7.56 -5.35 10.99
N SER A 37 -6.88 -4.21 11.13
CA SER A 37 -6.54 -3.37 9.98
C SER A 37 -5.17 -2.70 10.07
N LEU A 38 -4.63 -2.37 8.91
CA LEU A 38 -3.47 -1.49 8.73
C LEU A 38 -3.84 -0.39 7.74
N ILE A 39 -3.60 0.85 8.13
CA ILE A 39 -3.76 2.04 7.29
C ILE A 39 -2.37 2.62 7.05
N GLY A 40 -2.01 2.77 5.78
CA GLY A 40 -0.75 3.35 5.35
C GLY A 40 -0.94 4.57 4.46
N LEU A 41 0.09 5.42 4.41
CA LEU A 41 0.25 6.50 3.45
C LEU A 41 1.40 6.16 2.50
N ASN A 42 1.11 6.18 1.21
CA ASN A 42 2.10 6.26 0.17
C ASN A 42 2.17 7.71 -0.31
N ASP A 43 3.32 8.34 -0.14
CA ASP A 43 3.60 9.64 -0.71
C ASP A 43 4.88 9.53 -1.55
N HIS A 44 4.77 9.78 -2.86
CA HIS A 44 5.87 9.65 -3.81
C HIS A 44 6.75 8.40 -3.58
N THR A 45 6.11 7.23 -3.44
CA THR A 45 6.79 6.01 -3.03
C THR A 45 7.41 5.28 -4.23
N LEU A 46 8.56 4.63 -4.01
CA LEU A 46 9.25 3.84 -5.03
C LEU A 46 8.52 2.50 -5.27
N VAL A 47 8.08 2.30 -6.51
CA VAL A 47 7.49 1.05 -6.98
C VAL A 47 8.53 0.27 -7.77
N THR A 48 8.72 -1.01 -7.42
CA THR A 48 9.51 -1.96 -8.20
C THR A 48 8.58 -3.03 -8.77
N GLU A 49 8.55 -3.14 -10.09
CA GLU A 49 7.82 -4.17 -10.83
C GLU A 49 8.54 -5.51 -10.75
N SER A 50 7.82 -6.60 -11.02
CA SER A 50 8.38 -7.96 -11.06
C SER A 50 9.53 -8.14 -12.06
N ASP A 51 9.55 -7.34 -13.12
CA ASP A 51 10.59 -7.33 -14.16
C ASP A 51 11.81 -6.45 -13.81
N GLY A 52 11.81 -5.84 -12.62
CA GLY A 52 12.88 -4.97 -12.13
C GLY A 52 12.75 -3.50 -12.51
N ARG A 53 11.77 -3.11 -13.34
CA ARG A 53 11.51 -1.69 -13.63
C ARG A 53 11.11 -0.95 -12.36
N ARG A 54 11.55 0.31 -12.25
CA ARG A 54 11.32 1.17 -11.10
C ARG A 54 10.70 2.48 -11.52
N TRP A 55 9.71 2.94 -10.77
CA TRP A 55 9.07 4.24 -10.97
C TRP A 55 8.52 4.75 -9.64
N VAL A 56 8.23 6.05 -9.57
CA VAL A 56 7.74 6.71 -8.35
C VAL A 56 6.29 7.12 -8.55
N THR A 57 5.42 6.87 -7.56
CA THR A 57 4.03 7.32 -7.60
C THR A 57 3.96 8.85 -7.63
N ARG A 58 3.01 9.42 -8.36
CA ARG A 58 2.86 10.89 -8.44
C ARG A 58 1.91 11.44 -7.37
N GLU A 59 0.77 10.78 -7.22
CA GLU A 59 -0.25 11.21 -6.29
C GLU A 59 -0.07 10.47 -4.96
N PRO A 60 -0.23 11.16 -3.81
CA PRO A 60 -0.29 10.49 -2.53
C PRO A 60 -1.55 9.59 -2.47
N ALA A 61 -1.45 8.49 -1.75
CA ALA A 61 -2.55 7.53 -1.60
C ALA A 61 -2.60 6.94 -0.20
N ILE A 62 -3.83 6.83 0.33
CA ILE A 62 -4.11 6.06 1.53
C ILE A 62 -4.39 4.61 1.12
N VAL A 63 -3.70 3.69 1.76
CA VAL A 63 -3.88 2.25 1.57
C VAL A 63 -4.46 1.62 2.82
N TYR A 64 -5.43 0.74 2.64
CA TYR A 64 -6.11 0.02 3.71
C TYR A 64 -6.05 -1.47 3.46
N PHE A 65 -5.63 -2.20 4.49
CA PHE A 65 -5.56 -3.66 4.51
C PHE A 65 -6.42 -4.19 5.65
N HIS A 66 -7.26 -5.19 5.37
CA HIS A 66 -8.02 -5.91 6.38
C HIS A 66 -7.42 -7.31 6.59
N LYS A 67 -7.31 -7.78 7.84
CA LYS A 67 -6.73 -9.10 8.14
C LYS A 67 -7.65 -10.27 7.79
N LYS A 68 -8.96 -10.10 8.06
CA LYS A 68 -9.99 -11.13 7.81
C LYS A 68 -10.53 -11.20 6.39
N TYR A 69 -10.61 -10.07 5.68
CA TYR A 69 -11.28 -10.00 4.38
C TYR A 69 -10.28 -9.85 3.26
N TRP A 70 -10.56 -10.51 2.14
CA TRP A 70 -9.68 -10.50 0.98
C TRP A 70 -10.03 -9.34 0.05
N PHE A 71 -9.78 -8.13 0.53
CA PHE A 71 -9.80 -6.93 -0.28
C PHE A 71 -8.82 -5.91 0.28
N ASN A 72 -8.41 -4.99 -0.58
CA ASN A 72 -7.63 -3.82 -0.19
C ASN A 72 -8.29 -2.58 -0.78
N ILE A 73 -8.18 -1.45 -0.07
CA ILE A 73 -8.69 -0.17 -0.57
C ILE A 73 -7.51 0.75 -0.78
N VAL A 74 -7.46 1.38 -1.94
CA VAL A 74 -6.49 2.43 -2.27
C VAL A 74 -7.26 3.69 -2.64
N ALA A 75 -7.11 4.74 -1.85
CA ALA A 75 -7.71 6.05 -2.10
C ALA A 75 -6.61 7.03 -2.51
N MET A 76 -6.60 7.44 -3.78
CA MET A 76 -5.65 8.44 -4.27
C MET A 76 -6.16 9.85 -3.93
N ILE A 77 -5.28 10.68 -3.37
CA ILE A 77 -5.59 12.07 -3.01
C ILE A 77 -5.21 12.95 -4.20
N ARG A 78 -6.20 13.62 -4.80
CA ARG A 78 -5.99 14.57 -5.90
C ARG A 78 -6.82 15.83 -5.68
N GLU A 79 -6.40 16.94 -6.27
CA GLU A 79 -7.13 18.22 -6.18
C GLU A 79 -8.58 18.11 -6.67
N LYS A 80 -8.81 17.32 -7.74
CA LYS A 80 -10.13 17.15 -8.36
C LYS A 80 -11.00 16.06 -7.71
N GLY A 81 -10.54 15.44 -6.61
CA GLY A 81 -11.29 14.44 -5.85
C GLY A 81 -10.45 13.25 -5.39
N PHE A 82 -11.13 12.24 -4.85
CA PHE A 82 -10.51 11.05 -4.27
C PHE A 82 -10.93 9.78 -5.02
N PRO A 83 -10.27 9.42 -6.15
CA PRO A 83 -10.54 8.15 -6.79
C PRO A 83 -10.23 6.99 -5.83
N ILE A 84 -11.22 6.10 -5.66
CA ILE A 84 -11.12 4.92 -4.81
C ILE A 84 -11.05 3.68 -5.70
N ILE A 85 -10.05 2.85 -5.43
CA ILE A 85 -9.90 1.54 -6.04
C ILE A 85 -10.09 0.50 -4.95
N VAL A 86 -10.99 -0.46 -5.18
CA VAL A 86 -11.15 -1.66 -4.34
C VAL A 86 -10.66 -2.85 -5.16
N ILE A 87 -9.68 -3.57 -4.61
CA ILE A 87 -9.02 -4.73 -5.24
C ILE A 87 -9.29 -5.96 -4.40
#